data_AF-A0AAW1KAC1-F1
#
_entry.id   AF-A0AAW1KAC1-F1
#
_cell.length_a   1.000
_cell.length_b   1.000
_cell.length_c   1.000
_cell.angle_alpha   90.00
_cell.angle_beta   90.00
_cell.angle_gamma   90.00
#
_symmetry.space_group_name_H-M   'P 1'
#
loop_
_entity.id
_entity.type
_entity.pdbx_description
1 polymer ?
#
loop_
_entity_poly.entity_id
_entity_poly.type
_entity_poly.pdbx_seq_one_letter_code
_entity_poly.pdbx_strand_id
1 'polypeptide(L)'
;MNSSPLLKLLSILLISYCYSYFLAKKLPRGMPRLMSMLVVFYAFFRIPRYFPSSILLRGFASFFISWISSFKLILFCFDKGDLTLCHSYIDFVVVAAFPLKINPKFRLSPCHHSSRLRKIVLILTISLIIFFFHDTALIFPTSWIVIFIYLCTKPHTEVIPLLNEPHKSTSLQTFWGKRWNKISSNVLRETIYDPIKTAINPYKDDNNIDGRTKVVALIITLIVSGIMHEIMFYHMSCGMKPTWEVTYFFVLHGICMAFEMVVKRSWVRTLGWSTLHPVISVPLTLGFLLVTSYWLLVLPVWRISGMRCDV
;
A
#
# COMPACT_ATOMS: atom_id res chain seq x y z
N MET A 1 -24.83 27.45 -2.56
CA MET A 1 -23.45 27.46 -2.02
C MET A 1 -22.78 26.14 -2.42
N ASN A 2 -22.01 26.13 -3.51
CA ASN A 2 -21.29 24.92 -3.94
C ASN A 2 -20.07 24.74 -3.03
N SER A 3 -20.15 23.78 -2.10
CA SER A 3 -18.97 23.32 -1.36
C SER A 3 -17.90 22.85 -2.36
N SER A 4 -16.66 23.30 -2.15
CA SER A 4 -15.53 22.93 -3.01
C SER A 4 -15.41 21.39 -3.08
N PRO A 5 -15.03 20.82 -4.25
CA PRO A 5 -14.93 19.37 -4.43
C PRO A 5 -14.00 18.71 -3.40
N LEU A 6 -12.99 19.44 -2.94
CA LEU A 6 -12.09 19.03 -1.86
C LEU A 6 -12.78 18.87 -0.51
N LEU A 7 -13.69 19.77 -0.15
CA LEU A 7 -14.44 19.68 1.12
C LEU A 7 -15.33 18.45 1.10
N LYS A 8 -16.03 18.20 -0.02
CA LYS A 8 -16.86 16.99 -0.20
C LYS A 8 -16.03 15.72 -0.03
N LEU A 9 -14.86 15.67 -0.67
CA LEU A 9 -13.93 14.54 -0.55
C LEU A 9 -13.49 14.30 0.90
N LEU A 10 -13.03 15.35 1.60
CA LEU A 10 -12.56 15.24 2.98
C LEU A 10 -13.70 14.79 3.91
N SER A 11 -14.91 15.33 3.73
CA SER A 11 -16.08 14.90 4.47
C SER A 11 -16.39 13.42 4.25
N ILE A 12 -16.38 12.94 3.00
CA ILE A 12 -16.63 11.51 2.70
C ILE A 12 -15.58 10.63 3.37
N LEU A 13 -14.29 11.00 3.30
CA LEU A 13 -13.20 10.26 3.95
C LEU A 13 -13.39 10.19 5.47
N LEU A 14 -13.59 11.35 6.12
CA LEU A 14 -13.74 11.41 7.57
C LEU A 14 -15.01 10.69 8.04
N ILE A 15 -16.12 10.84 7.35
CA ILE A 15 -17.36 10.12 7.68
C ILE A 15 -17.15 8.61 7.53
N SER A 16 -16.46 8.16 6.48
CA SER A 16 -16.16 6.74 6.25
C SER A 16 -15.28 6.15 7.37
N TYR A 17 -14.24 6.87 7.80
CA TYR A 17 -13.41 6.44 8.92
C TYR A 17 -14.16 6.51 10.26
N CYS A 18 -15.01 7.52 10.47
CA CYS A 18 -15.84 7.66 11.66
C CYS A 18 -16.81 6.47 11.78
N TYR A 19 -17.50 6.14 10.70
CA TYR A 19 -18.35 4.95 10.61
C TYR A 19 -17.56 3.68 10.94
N SER A 20 -16.36 3.56 10.39
CA SER A 20 -15.48 2.40 10.61
C SER A 20 -15.07 2.23 12.07
N TYR A 21 -14.68 3.33 12.71
CA TYR A 21 -14.15 3.32 14.07
C TYR A 21 -15.25 3.17 15.14
N PHE A 22 -16.37 3.88 15.00
CA PHE A 22 -17.40 3.95 16.04
C PHE A 22 -18.55 2.95 15.86
N LEU A 23 -18.97 2.68 14.62
CA LEU A 23 -20.11 1.80 14.34
C LEU A 23 -19.66 0.39 14.00
N ALA A 24 -18.83 0.24 12.97
CA ALA A 24 -18.47 -1.09 12.49
C ALA A 24 -17.59 -1.87 13.48
N LYS A 25 -16.79 -1.19 14.30
CA LYS A 25 -16.05 -1.81 15.41
C LYS A 25 -16.96 -2.57 16.39
N LYS A 26 -18.22 -2.16 16.53
CA LYS A 26 -19.22 -2.82 17.40
C LYS A 26 -19.80 -4.10 16.80
N LEU A 27 -19.64 -4.30 15.48
CA LEU A 27 -20.11 -5.51 14.82
C LEU A 27 -19.19 -6.70 15.11
N PRO A 28 -19.74 -7.93 15.10
CA PRO A 28 -18.95 -9.13 15.31
C PRO A 28 -17.85 -9.24 14.25
N ARG A 29 -16.68 -9.73 14.69
CA ARG A 29 -15.50 -9.90 13.84
C ARG A 29 -15.78 -10.82 12.65
N GLY A 30 -15.12 -10.54 11.53
CA GLY A 30 -15.18 -11.32 10.31
C GLY A 30 -16.21 -10.81 9.30
N MET A 31 -16.99 -11.72 8.73
CA MET A 31 -17.87 -11.40 7.59
C MET A 31 -18.94 -10.33 7.87
N PRO A 32 -19.63 -10.29 9.02
CA PRO A 32 -20.64 -9.26 9.26
C PRO A 32 -20.05 -7.85 9.24
N ARG A 33 -18.86 -7.66 9.84
CA ARG A 33 -18.13 -6.39 9.79
C ARG A 33 -17.66 -6.06 8.36
N LEU A 34 -17.22 -7.07 7.60
CA LEU A 34 -16.79 -6.87 6.21
C LEU A 34 -17.96 -6.44 5.30
N MET A 35 -19.13 -7.05 5.46
CA MET A 35 -20.33 -6.71 4.67
C MET A 35 -20.78 -5.28 4.96
N SER A 36 -20.73 -4.84 6.22
CA SER A 36 -21.05 -3.46 6.57
C SER A 36 -20.05 -2.45 5.97
N MET A 37 -18.81 -2.88 5.74
CA MET A 37 -17.74 -2.05 5.16
C MET A 37 -17.81 -1.89 3.64
N LEU A 38 -18.66 -2.65 2.94
CA LEU A 38 -18.79 -2.55 1.48
C LEU A 38 -19.12 -1.12 1.03
N VAL A 39 -19.93 -0.38 1.79
CA VAL A 39 -20.26 1.02 1.48
C VAL A 39 -19.01 1.92 1.57
N VAL A 40 -18.13 1.66 2.53
CA VAL A 40 -16.85 2.39 2.69
C VAL A 40 -15.90 2.06 1.56
N PHE A 41 -15.77 0.78 1.19
CA PHE A 41 -14.92 0.37 0.07
C PHE A 41 -15.40 0.96 -1.26
N TYR A 42 -16.71 1.01 -1.49
CA TYR A 42 -17.28 1.66 -2.66
C TYR A 42 -16.98 3.17 -2.67
N ALA A 43 -17.13 3.85 -1.53
CA ALA A 43 -16.75 5.25 -1.39
C ALA A 43 -15.26 5.46 -1.71
N PHE A 44 -14.37 4.63 -1.15
CA PHE A 44 -12.92 4.70 -1.39
C PHE A 44 -12.55 4.43 -2.84
N PHE A 45 -13.25 3.53 -3.53
CA PHE A 45 -13.08 3.31 -4.96
C PHE A 45 -13.52 4.52 -5.81
N ARG A 46 -14.50 5.30 -5.36
CA ARG A 46 -14.97 6.49 -6.10
C ARG A 46 -14.06 7.71 -5.90
N ILE A 47 -13.34 7.79 -4.78
CA ILE A 47 -12.51 8.93 -4.38
C ILE A 47 -11.52 9.44 -5.46
N PRO A 48 -10.79 8.59 -6.19
CA PRO A 48 -9.84 9.07 -7.20
C PRO A 48 -10.50 9.95 -8.27
N ARG A 49 -11.80 9.79 -8.55
CA ARG A 49 -12.51 10.61 -9.54
C ARG A 49 -12.69 12.07 -9.14
N TYR A 50 -12.49 12.43 -7.87
CA TYR A 50 -12.53 13.82 -7.40
C TYR A 50 -11.32 14.66 -7.87
N PHE A 51 -10.36 14.05 -8.58
CA PHE A 51 -9.19 14.72 -9.15
C PHE A 51 -9.16 14.66 -10.70
N PRO A 52 -10.10 15.34 -11.38
CA PRO A 52 -10.23 15.24 -12.85
C PRO A 52 -9.03 15.81 -13.61
N SER A 53 -8.36 16.83 -13.05
CA SER A 53 -7.30 17.57 -13.74
C SER A 53 -5.90 16.95 -13.58
N SER A 54 -5.67 16.09 -12.58
CA SER A 54 -4.32 15.60 -12.24
C SER A 54 -4.23 14.07 -12.16
N ILE A 55 -3.53 13.47 -13.12
CA ILE A 55 -3.27 12.02 -13.16
C ILE A 55 -2.50 11.50 -11.95
N LEU A 56 -1.50 12.25 -11.49
CA LEU A 56 -0.69 11.87 -10.33
C LEU A 56 -1.54 11.83 -9.07
N LEU A 57 -2.44 12.81 -8.90
CA LEU A 57 -3.32 12.88 -7.74
C LEU A 57 -4.34 11.76 -7.73
N ARG A 58 -4.89 11.39 -8.90
CA ARG A 58 -5.71 10.18 -9.06
C ARG A 58 -4.95 8.92 -8.68
N GLY A 59 -3.71 8.78 -9.17
CA GLY A 59 -2.83 7.65 -8.86
C GLY A 59 -2.55 7.54 -7.35
N PHE A 60 -2.15 8.63 -6.70
CA PHE A 60 -1.90 8.65 -5.26
C PHE A 60 -3.16 8.37 -4.43
N ALA A 61 -4.30 8.97 -4.79
CA ALA A 61 -5.56 8.71 -4.12
C ALA A 61 -5.98 7.24 -4.28
N SER A 62 -5.82 6.68 -5.48
CA SER A 62 -6.11 5.28 -5.74
C SER A 62 -5.19 4.34 -4.94
N PHE A 63 -3.89 4.63 -4.92
CA PHE A 63 -2.92 3.84 -4.17
C PHE A 63 -3.17 3.90 -2.66
N PHE A 64 -3.22 5.09 -2.05
CA PHE A 64 -3.32 5.20 -0.59
C PHE A 64 -4.73 4.94 -0.05
N ILE A 65 -5.77 5.46 -0.72
CA ILE A 65 -7.15 5.35 -0.24
C ILE A 65 -7.83 4.11 -0.79
N SER A 66 -7.97 3.99 -2.12
CA SER A 66 -8.72 2.88 -2.71
C SER A 66 -8.07 1.53 -2.44
N TRP A 67 -6.73 1.47 -2.41
CA TRP A 67 -5.99 0.24 -2.15
C TRP A 67 -5.54 0.09 -0.69
N ILE A 68 -4.54 0.85 -0.24
CA ILE A 68 -3.89 0.60 1.06
C ILE A 68 -4.88 0.73 2.23
N SER A 69 -5.67 1.80 2.27
CA SER A 69 -6.65 2.01 3.34
C SER A 69 -7.74 0.93 3.34
N SER A 70 -8.27 0.56 2.17
CA SER A 70 -9.23 -0.55 2.05
C SER A 70 -8.67 -1.86 2.58
N PHE A 71 -7.43 -2.21 2.24
CA PHE A 71 -6.82 -3.46 2.69
C PHE A 71 -6.53 -3.45 4.20
N LYS A 72 -6.11 -2.31 4.76
CA LYS A 72 -6.00 -2.14 6.22
C LYS A 72 -7.35 -2.29 6.91
N LEU A 73 -8.43 -1.74 6.34
CA LEU A 73 -9.78 -1.91 6.86
C LEU A 73 -10.29 -3.37 6.72
N ILE A 74 -9.90 -4.10 5.67
CA ILE A 74 -10.17 -5.54 5.57
C ILE A 74 -9.50 -6.26 6.73
N LEU A 75 -8.21 -6.00 7.03
CA LEU A 75 -7.55 -6.59 8.20
C LEU A 75 -8.28 -6.24 9.50
N PHE A 76 -8.69 -4.98 9.65
CA PHE A 76 -9.48 -4.52 10.80
C PHE A 76 -10.82 -5.26 10.94
N CYS A 77 -11.45 -5.70 9.83
CA CYS A 77 -12.65 -6.52 9.89
C CYS A 77 -12.45 -7.85 10.61
N PHE A 78 -11.23 -8.40 10.55
CA PHE A 78 -10.86 -9.68 11.16
C PHE A 78 -10.04 -9.51 12.45
N ASP A 79 -10.07 -8.32 13.08
CA ASP A 79 -9.27 -7.96 14.26
C ASP A 79 -7.75 -8.19 14.04
N LYS A 80 -7.27 -7.92 12.83
CA LYS A 80 -5.85 -7.99 12.45
C LYS A 80 -5.31 -6.61 12.05
N GLY A 81 -3.99 -6.48 12.07
CA GLY A 81 -3.27 -5.30 11.63
C GLY A 81 -3.26 -4.15 12.65
N ASP A 82 -2.53 -3.08 12.30
CA ASP A 82 -2.20 -1.97 13.20
C ASP A 82 -3.43 -1.15 13.64
N LEU A 83 -4.51 -1.15 12.85
CA LEU A 83 -5.73 -0.40 13.16
C LEU A 83 -6.45 -0.86 14.43
N THR A 84 -6.22 -2.10 14.85
CA THR A 84 -6.78 -2.64 16.10
C THR A 84 -6.10 -2.04 17.35
N LEU A 85 -4.87 -1.54 17.19
CA LEU A 85 -4.07 -0.94 18.26
C LEU A 85 -4.39 0.55 18.46
N CYS A 86 -5.19 1.16 17.57
CA CYS A 86 -5.56 2.57 17.67
C CYS A 86 -6.59 2.81 18.78
N HIS A 87 -6.24 3.65 19.76
CA HIS A 87 -7.14 4.08 20.85
C HIS A 87 -7.83 5.42 20.56
N SER A 88 -7.26 6.24 19.68
CA SER A 88 -7.83 7.52 19.25
C SER A 88 -8.34 7.42 17.82
N TYR A 89 -9.46 8.09 17.54
CA TYR A 89 -9.99 8.25 16.20
C TYR A 89 -8.97 8.87 15.24
N ILE A 90 -8.18 9.85 15.72
CA ILE A 90 -7.16 10.51 14.92
C ILE A 90 -6.07 9.52 14.52
N ASP A 91 -5.60 8.70 15.46
CA ASP A 91 -4.58 7.68 15.17
C ASP A 91 -5.14 6.60 14.21
N PHE A 92 -6.43 6.27 14.31
CA PHE A 92 -7.10 5.37 13.37
C PHE A 92 -7.13 5.92 11.94
N VAL A 93 -7.60 7.16 11.75
CA VAL A 93 -7.64 7.83 10.43
C VAL A 93 -6.24 7.88 9.82
N VAL A 94 -5.28 8.26 10.64
CA VAL A 94 -3.88 8.42 10.24
C VAL A 94 -3.26 7.09 9.81
N VAL A 95 -3.35 6.07 10.65
CA VAL A 95 -2.77 4.76 10.34
C VAL A 95 -3.51 4.12 9.16
N ALA A 96 -4.80 4.41 8.95
CA ALA A 96 -5.53 3.89 7.81
C ALA A 96 -5.09 4.55 6.49
N ALA A 97 -4.97 5.89 6.47
CA ALA A 97 -4.68 6.65 5.25
C ALA A 97 -3.18 6.69 4.88
N PHE A 98 -2.28 6.54 5.85
CA PHE A 98 -0.83 6.75 5.68
C PHE A 98 0.01 5.48 5.89
N PRO A 99 1.27 5.47 5.42
CA PRO A 99 2.17 4.34 5.58
C PRO A 99 2.84 4.27 6.96
N LEU A 100 2.00 4.26 7.99
CA LEU A 100 2.42 4.23 9.39
C LEU A 100 2.04 2.89 10.03
N LYS A 101 2.83 2.49 11.03
CA LYS A 101 2.51 1.41 11.98
C LYS A 101 2.50 1.97 13.40
N ILE A 102 1.80 1.29 14.30
CA ILE A 102 1.86 1.60 15.73
C ILE A 102 2.88 0.69 16.39
N ASN A 103 3.82 1.26 17.13
CA ASN A 103 4.77 0.47 17.91
C ASN A 103 4.13 0.08 19.25
N PRO A 104 3.88 -1.22 19.51
CA PRO A 104 3.27 -1.66 20.76
C PRO A 104 4.21 -1.49 21.98
N LYS A 105 5.52 -1.32 21.78
CA LYS A 105 6.53 -1.19 22.86
C LYS A 105 6.50 0.17 23.56
N PHE A 106 5.97 1.22 22.92
CA PHE A 106 5.84 2.56 23.52
C PHE A 106 4.72 2.66 24.60
N ARG A 107 4.10 1.53 24.97
CA ARG A 107 3.16 1.43 26.10
C ARG A 107 3.78 1.70 27.48
N LEU A 108 5.12 1.70 27.61
CA LEU A 108 5.81 1.66 28.92
C LEU A 108 6.79 2.82 29.20
N SER A 109 6.95 3.79 28.29
CA SER A 109 7.89 4.90 28.49
C SER A 109 7.20 6.27 28.39
N PRO A 110 7.31 7.16 29.40
CA PRO A 110 6.90 8.55 29.25
C PRO A 110 7.81 9.22 28.24
N CYS A 111 7.25 9.70 27.13
CA CYS A 111 8.07 10.19 26.03
C CYS A 111 8.54 11.63 26.28
N HIS A 112 9.81 11.79 26.68
CA HIS A 112 10.50 13.08 26.76
C HIS A 112 11.13 13.41 25.40
N HIS A 113 10.37 14.03 24.48
CA HIS A 113 10.94 14.62 23.26
C HIS A 113 10.22 15.89 22.82
N SER A 114 11.00 16.82 22.27
CA SER A 114 10.77 18.27 22.16
C SER A 114 9.43 18.66 21.53
N SER A 115 8.53 19.18 22.37
CA SER A 115 7.28 19.83 21.95
C SER A 115 7.50 21.06 21.05
N ARG A 116 8.71 21.62 21.02
CA ARG A 116 9.10 22.75 20.15
C ARG A 116 9.20 22.33 18.68
N LEU A 117 9.85 21.21 18.37
CA LEU A 117 10.03 20.77 16.97
C LEU A 117 8.66 20.51 16.31
N ARG A 118 7.73 19.91 17.06
CA ARG A 118 6.35 19.67 16.61
C ARG A 118 5.60 20.97 16.30
N LYS A 119 5.76 21.99 17.15
CA LYS A 119 5.16 23.32 16.93
C LYS A 119 5.78 24.04 15.73
N ILE A 120 7.10 23.96 15.56
CA ILE A 120 7.81 24.59 14.42
C ILE A 120 7.36 23.95 13.10
N VAL A 121 7.31 22.62 13.03
CA VAL A 121 6.77 21.91 11.87
C VAL A 121 5.33 22.36 11.62
N LEU A 122 4.46 22.34 12.63
CA LEU A 122 3.06 22.76 12.48
C LEU A 122 2.92 24.22 11.98
N ILE A 123 3.70 25.16 12.49
CA ILE A 123 3.66 26.56 12.07
C ILE A 123 4.14 26.72 10.62
N LEU A 124 5.29 26.15 10.27
CA LEU A 124 5.81 26.17 8.89
C LEU A 124 4.80 25.54 7.92
N THR A 125 4.07 24.53 8.38
CA THR A 125 3.06 23.85 7.57
C THR A 125 1.80 24.68 7.34
N ILE A 126 1.32 25.41 8.34
CA ILE A 126 0.20 26.35 8.19
C ILE A 126 0.59 27.47 7.24
N SER A 127 1.83 27.99 7.34
CA SER A 127 2.36 29.00 6.44
C SER A 127 2.45 28.52 4.99
N LEU A 128 2.90 27.29 4.73
CA LEU A 128 2.93 26.71 3.38
C LEU A 128 1.52 26.47 2.80
N ILE A 129 0.58 26.00 3.61
CA ILE A 129 -0.82 25.81 3.17
C ILE A 129 -1.47 27.15 2.81
N ILE A 130 -1.22 28.20 3.59
CA ILE A 130 -1.68 29.57 3.29
C ILE A 130 -1.02 30.11 2.02
N PHE A 131 0.28 29.84 1.82
CA PHE A 131 1.01 30.27 0.63
C PHE A 131 0.50 29.60 -0.66
N PHE A 132 0.17 28.31 -0.61
CA PHE A 132 -0.39 27.56 -1.74
C PHE A 132 -1.93 27.65 -1.85
N PHE A 133 -2.59 28.44 -1.00
CA PHE A 133 -4.06 28.57 -0.96
C PHE A 133 -4.65 29.06 -2.29
N HIS A 134 -3.82 29.68 -3.13
CA HIS A 134 -4.20 30.22 -4.43
C HIS A 134 -4.28 29.15 -5.54
N ASP A 135 -3.65 27.98 -5.37
CA ASP A 135 -3.65 26.90 -6.36
C ASP A 135 -4.20 25.59 -5.77
N THR A 136 -5.48 25.34 -6.04
CA THR A 136 -6.21 24.16 -5.55
C THR A 136 -5.58 22.81 -5.92
N ALA A 137 -4.78 22.73 -6.99
CA ALA A 137 -4.10 21.50 -7.38
C ALA A 137 -2.94 21.13 -6.44
N LEU A 138 -2.33 22.11 -5.79
CA LEU A 138 -1.19 21.93 -4.88
C LEU A 138 -1.62 21.76 -3.42
N ILE A 139 -2.82 22.19 -3.04
CA ILE A 139 -3.32 22.10 -1.64
C ILE A 139 -3.44 20.65 -1.15
N PHE A 140 -3.96 19.73 -1.96
CA PHE A 140 -4.13 18.33 -1.55
C PHE A 140 -2.79 17.61 -1.31
N PRO A 141 -1.82 17.59 -2.26
CA PRO A 141 -0.55 16.92 -2.03
C PRO A 141 0.26 17.60 -0.92
N THR A 142 0.25 18.93 -0.82
CA THR A 142 0.96 19.65 0.26
C THR A 142 0.36 19.35 1.62
N SER A 143 -0.97 19.39 1.79
CA SER A 143 -1.62 19.01 3.04
C SER A 143 -1.38 17.53 3.41
N TRP A 144 -1.38 16.62 2.44
CA TRP A 144 -1.06 15.20 2.66
C TRP A 144 0.38 15.01 3.17
N ILE A 145 1.35 15.68 2.54
CA ILE A 145 2.77 15.64 2.92
C ILE A 145 2.97 16.27 4.31
N VAL A 146 2.31 17.39 4.57
CA VAL A 146 2.34 18.10 5.86
C VAL A 146 1.80 17.24 7.00
N ILE A 147 0.62 16.65 6.80
CA ILE A 147 -0.02 15.77 7.78
C ILE A 147 0.89 14.59 8.05
N PHE A 148 1.44 13.97 6.99
CA PHE A 148 2.40 12.89 7.11
C PHE A 148 3.63 13.30 7.96
N ILE A 149 4.30 14.42 7.65
CA ILE A 149 5.46 14.90 8.40
C ILE A 149 5.12 15.18 9.87
N TYR A 150 4.00 15.85 10.14
CA TYR A 150 3.55 16.10 11.52
C TYR A 150 3.34 14.79 12.28
N LEU A 151 2.77 13.77 11.65
CA LEU A 151 2.48 12.49 12.28
C LEU A 151 3.74 11.66 12.49
N CYS A 152 4.73 11.76 11.61
CA CYS A 152 6.06 11.19 11.81
C CYS A 152 6.76 11.70 13.09
N THR A 153 6.31 12.83 13.67
CA THR A 153 6.84 13.34 14.94
C THR A 153 6.20 12.72 16.19
N LYS A 154 5.19 11.85 16.04
CA LYS A 154 4.58 11.13 17.16
C LYS A 154 5.44 9.90 17.53
N PRO A 155 5.76 9.70 18.80
CA PRO A 155 6.70 8.66 19.23
C PRO A 155 6.16 7.23 19.12
N HIS A 156 4.85 7.04 19.21
CA HIS A 156 4.22 5.71 19.11
C HIS A 156 3.94 5.27 17.67
N THR A 157 4.22 6.12 16.68
CA THR A 157 4.02 5.80 15.25
C THR A 157 5.34 5.61 14.54
N GLU A 158 5.52 4.46 13.91
CA GLU A 158 6.68 4.14 13.09
C GLU A 158 6.34 4.32 11.61
N VAL A 159 7.22 5.03 10.90
CA VAL A 159 7.12 5.18 9.45
C VAL A 159 7.65 3.92 8.78
N ILE A 160 6.84 3.30 7.94
CA ILE A 160 7.33 2.20 7.10
C ILE A 160 8.16 2.81 5.96
N PRO A 161 9.46 2.50 5.83
CA PRO A 161 10.22 2.95 4.68
C PRO A 161 9.63 2.33 3.41
N LEU A 162 9.24 3.14 2.43
CA LEU A 162 8.72 2.67 1.14
C LEU A 162 9.76 1.81 0.42
N LEU A 163 11.00 2.30 0.39
CA LEU A 163 12.13 1.67 -0.31
C LEU A 163 13.24 1.36 0.69
N ASN A 164 13.96 0.27 0.45
CA ASN A 164 15.14 -0.12 1.23
C ASN A 164 16.24 -0.60 0.27
N GLU A 165 17.01 0.35 -0.26
CA GLU A 165 18.12 0.12 -1.19
C GLU A 165 17.78 -0.92 -2.30
N PRO A 166 16.76 -0.66 -3.14
CA PRO A 166 16.27 -1.64 -4.13
C PRO A 166 17.33 -2.05 -5.16
N HIS A 167 18.30 -1.18 -5.44
CA HIS A 167 19.42 -1.46 -6.34
C HIS A 167 20.39 -2.55 -5.84
N LYS A 168 20.33 -2.94 -4.54
CA LYS A 168 21.16 -4.03 -3.98
C LYS A 168 20.45 -5.39 -3.99
N SER A 169 19.43 -5.56 -4.83
CA SER A 169 18.62 -6.79 -4.85
C SER A 169 19.31 -7.89 -5.66
N THR A 170 19.69 -8.97 -4.99
CA THR A 170 20.28 -10.18 -5.61
C THR A 170 19.24 -11.14 -6.22
N SER A 171 17.95 -10.83 -6.05
CA SER A 171 16.83 -11.68 -6.48
C SER A 171 15.54 -10.88 -6.56
N LEU A 172 14.60 -11.37 -7.37
CA LEU A 172 13.26 -10.77 -7.48
C LEU A 172 12.49 -10.87 -6.18
N GLN A 173 12.63 -11.99 -5.47
CA GLN A 173 12.03 -12.18 -4.13
C GLN A 173 12.50 -11.12 -3.13
N THR A 174 13.81 -10.83 -3.11
CA THR A 174 14.37 -9.81 -2.22
C THR A 174 13.94 -8.40 -2.65
N PHE A 175 13.88 -8.13 -3.95
CA PHE A 175 13.40 -6.85 -4.48
C PHE A 175 11.95 -6.60 -4.04
N TRP A 176 11.00 -7.43 -4.45
CA TRP A 176 9.56 -7.23 -4.19
C TRP A 176 9.18 -7.44 -2.72
N GLY A 177 9.80 -8.40 -2.05
CA GLY A 177 9.42 -8.78 -0.69
C GLY A 177 10.02 -7.91 0.42
N LYS A 178 11.21 -7.34 0.21
CA LYS A 178 11.98 -6.68 1.29
C LYS A 178 12.42 -5.25 0.99
N ARG A 179 12.56 -4.88 -0.28
CA ARG A 179 13.27 -3.66 -0.69
C ARG A 179 12.42 -2.66 -1.48
N TRP A 180 11.41 -3.12 -2.20
CA TRP A 180 10.49 -2.30 -2.98
C TRP A 180 9.13 -2.21 -2.30
N ASN A 181 8.56 -1.00 -2.28
CA ASN A 181 7.24 -0.66 -1.74
C ASN A 181 6.77 -1.52 -0.55
N LYS A 182 7.50 -1.44 0.56
CA LYS A 182 7.25 -2.33 1.72
C LYS A 182 5.83 -2.21 2.28
N ILE A 183 5.15 -1.08 2.09
CA ILE A 183 3.77 -0.91 2.54
C ILE A 183 2.85 -1.85 1.76
N SER A 184 2.91 -1.80 0.43
CA SER A 184 2.11 -2.68 -0.42
C SER A 184 2.45 -4.15 -0.15
N SER A 185 3.73 -4.51 -0.07
CA SER A 185 4.16 -5.88 0.20
C SER A 185 3.70 -6.38 1.57
N ASN A 186 3.77 -5.56 2.63
CA ASN A 186 3.28 -5.94 3.96
C ASN A 186 1.75 -6.11 3.97
N VAL A 187 1.03 -5.16 3.39
CA VAL A 187 -0.43 -5.18 3.35
C VAL A 187 -0.94 -6.38 2.56
N LEU A 188 -0.37 -6.67 1.39
CA LEU A 188 -0.66 -7.87 0.59
C LEU A 188 -0.29 -9.16 1.33
N ARG A 189 0.82 -9.16 2.06
CA ARG A 189 1.23 -10.32 2.85
C ARG A 189 0.19 -10.66 3.92
N GLU A 190 -0.21 -9.66 4.70
CA GLU A 190 -1.14 -9.85 5.82
C GLU A 190 -2.58 -10.15 5.34
N THR A 191 -3.00 -9.59 4.21
CA THR A 191 -4.37 -9.76 3.67
C THR A 191 -4.55 -10.97 2.79
N ILE A 192 -3.54 -11.35 2.01
CA ILE A 192 -3.65 -12.38 0.96
C ILE A 192 -2.72 -13.55 1.24
N TYR A 193 -1.40 -13.30 1.30
CA TYR A 193 -0.40 -14.37 1.36
C TYR A 193 -0.55 -15.25 2.60
N ASP A 194 -0.57 -14.65 3.79
CA ASP A 194 -0.62 -15.39 5.05
C ASP A 194 -1.98 -16.11 5.22
N PRO A 195 -3.15 -15.48 4.96
CA PRO A 195 -4.43 -16.18 4.97
C PRO A 195 -4.52 -17.37 4.01
N ILE A 196 -3.98 -17.26 2.78
CA ILE A 196 -3.98 -18.36 1.82
C ILE A 196 -3.12 -19.53 2.30
N LYS A 197 -1.93 -19.24 2.87
CA LYS A 197 -1.10 -20.29 3.46
C LYS A 197 -1.86 -21.05 4.55
N THR A 198 -2.51 -20.32 5.47
CA THR A 198 -3.29 -20.91 6.55
C THR A 198 -4.51 -21.67 6.03
N ALA A 199 -5.18 -21.21 4.99
CA ALA A 199 -6.32 -21.91 4.39
C ALA A 199 -5.91 -23.24 3.73
N ILE A 200 -4.76 -23.30 3.07
CA ILE A 200 -4.27 -24.51 2.41
C ILE A 200 -3.71 -25.52 3.43
N ASN A 201 -3.00 -25.05 4.46
CA ASN A 201 -2.42 -25.92 5.49
C ASN A 201 -2.68 -25.35 6.90
N PRO A 202 -3.89 -25.53 7.46
CA PRO A 202 -4.25 -24.92 8.74
C PRO A 202 -3.46 -25.46 9.94
N TYR A 203 -2.93 -26.68 9.85
CA TYR A 203 -2.28 -27.39 10.96
C TYR A 203 -0.75 -27.41 10.90
N LYS A 204 -0.11 -26.80 9.89
CA LYS A 204 1.34 -26.80 9.76
C LYS A 204 1.95 -25.52 10.33
N ASP A 205 2.95 -25.69 11.20
CA ASP A 205 3.82 -24.61 11.64
C ASP A 205 4.51 -23.95 10.42
N ASP A 206 4.78 -22.64 10.47
CA ASP A 206 5.30 -21.82 9.36
C ASP A 206 6.65 -22.36 8.83
N ASN A 207 7.38 -23.05 9.71
CA ASN A 207 8.63 -23.75 9.41
C ASN A 207 8.45 -25.02 8.57
N ASN A 208 7.29 -25.67 8.65
CA ASN A 208 7.01 -26.97 8.02
C ASN A 208 6.03 -26.87 6.83
N ILE A 209 5.73 -25.65 6.37
CA ILE A 209 4.86 -25.40 5.21
C ILE A 209 5.54 -25.88 3.92
N ASP A 210 4.78 -26.65 3.13
CA ASP A 210 5.23 -27.14 1.83
C ASP A 210 5.58 -25.98 0.88
N GLY A 211 6.60 -26.19 0.04
CA GLY A 211 7.00 -25.20 -0.96
C GLY A 211 5.90 -24.88 -1.95
N ARG A 212 5.07 -25.88 -2.32
CA ARG A 212 3.95 -25.68 -3.24
C ARG A 212 2.96 -24.68 -2.68
N THR A 213 2.64 -24.77 -1.39
CA THR A 213 1.77 -23.79 -0.71
C THR A 213 2.34 -22.39 -0.74
N LYS A 214 3.66 -22.23 -0.51
CA LYS A 214 4.31 -20.91 -0.58
C LYS A 214 4.25 -20.34 -2.01
N VAL A 215 4.43 -21.18 -3.03
CA VAL A 215 4.32 -20.78 -4.45
C VAL A 215 2.89 -20.39 -4.81
N VAL A 216 1.88 -21.19 -4.43
CA VAL A 216 0.47 -20.89 -4.70
C VAL A 216 0.06 -19.58 -4.02
N ALA A 217 0.41 -19.39 -2.75
CA ALA A 217 0.14 -18.14 -2.03
C ALA A 217 0.83 -16.94 -2.69
N LEU A 218 2.07 -17.10 -3.17
CA LEU A 218 2.80 -16.05 -3.87
C LEU A 218 2.12 -15.66 -5.19
N ILE A 219 1.73 -16.64 -6.02
CA ILE A 219 1.08 -16.39 -7.30
C ILE A 219 -0.24 -15.65 -7.09
N ILE A 220 -1.08 -16.10 -6.15
CA ILE A 220 -2.36 -15.43 -5.87
C ILE A 220 -2.12 -14.02 -5.35
N THR A 221 -1.13 -13.81 -4.49
CA THR A 221 -0.77 -12.47 -3.98
C THR A 221 -0.36 -11.53 -5.11
N LEU A 222 0.38 -12.03 -6.10
CA LEU A 222 0.83 -11.24 -7.25
C LEU A 222 -0.29 -10.98 -8.26
N ILE A 223 -1.23 -11.91 -8.43
CA ILE A 223 -2.47 -11.66 -9.20
C ILE A 223 -3.27 -10.54 -8.55
N VAL A 224 -3.51 -10.61 -7.23
CA VAL A 224 -4.22 -9.54 -6.50
C VAL A 224 -3.47 -8.22 -6.61
N SER A 225 -2.14 -8.22 -6.49
CA SER A 225 -1.32 -7.03 -6.71
C SER A 225 -1.51 -6.45 -8.11
N GLY A 226 -1.50 -7.29 -9.15
CA GLY A 226 -1.75 -6.89 -10.53
C GLY A 226 -3.11 -6.24 -10.73
N ILE A 227 -4.18 -6.86 -10.19
CA ILE A 227 -5.54 -6.31 -10.23
C ILE A 227 -5.60 -4.93 -9.55
N MET A 228 -4.95 -4.75 -8.40
CA MET A 228 -4.93 -3.45 -7.72
C MET A 228 -4.21 -2.37 -8.52
N HIS A 229 -3.14 -2.73 -9.24
CA HIS A 229 -2.50 -1.79 -10.15
C HIS A 229 -3.33 -1.52 -11.40
N GLU A 230 -4.07 -2.50 -11.92
CA GLU A 230 -5.01 -2.29 -13.02
C GLU A 230 -6.13 -1.31 -12.61
N ILE A 231 -6.65 -1.44 -11.40
CA ILE A 231 -7.60 -0.48 -10.81
C ILE A 231 -6.97 0.92 -10.70
N MET A 232 -5.71 1.00 -10.26
CA MET A 232 -4.99 2.27 -10.20
C MET A 232 -4.86 2.91 -11.58
N PHE A 233 -4.50 2.13 -12.60
CA PHE A 233 -4.44 2.60 -13.98
C PHE A 233 -5.81 3.01 -14.52
N TYR A 234 -6.87 2.25 -14.22
CA TYR A 234 -8.25 2.60 -14.54
C TYR A 234 -8.63 3.98 -13.97
N HIS A 235 -8.22 4.29 -12.74
CA HIS A 235 -8.43 5.62 -12.17
C HIS A 235 -7.56 6.69 -12.83
N MET A 236 -6.29 6.41 -13.08
CA MET A 236 -5.37 7.33 -13.75
C MET A 236 -5.84 7.68 -15.18
N SER A 237 -6.40 6.71 -15.88
CA SER A 237 -6.90 6.79 -17.26
C SER A 237 -8.35 7.25 -17.38
N CYS A 238 -8.95 7.82 -16.33
CA CYS A 238 -10.33 8.32 -16.36
C CYS A 238 -11.40 7.27 -16.67
N GLY A 239 -11.12 6.00 -16.36
CA GLY A 239 -12.07 4.91 -16.51
C GLY A 239 -12.04 4.21 -17.86
N MET A 240 -10.96 4.38 -18.63
CA MET A 240 -10.75 3.60 -19.85
C MET A 240 -10.67 2.10 -19.55
N LYS A 241 -10.98 1.28 -20.57
CA LYS A 241 -10.94 -0.18 -20.45
C LYS A 241 -9.52 -0.64 -20.06
N PRO A 242 -9.39 -1.53 -19.07
CA PRO A 242 -8.09 -2.06 -18.65
C PRO A 242 -7.45 -2.86 -19.80
N THR A 243 -6.16 -2.63 -20.05
CA THR A 243 -5.39 -3.34 -21.08
C THR A 243 -4.77 -4.62 -20.54
N TRP A 244 -4.76 -4.80 -19.21
CA TRP A 244 -4.18 -5.94 -18.49
C TRP A 244 -2.66 -6.06 -18.59
N GLU A 245 -1.97 -5.15 -19.30
CA GLU A 245 -0.50 -5.14 -19.44
C GLU A 245 0.20 -5.04 -18.08
N VAL A 246 -0.35 -4.23 -17.18
CA VAL A 246 0.19 -4.05 -15.83
C VAL A 246 -0.08 -5.29 -14.98
N THR A 247 -1.25 -5.92 -15.12
CA THR A 247 -1.50 -7.21 -14.47
C THR A 247 -0.52 -8.29 -14.97
N TYR A 248 -0.27 -8.36 -16.28
CA TYR A 248 0.72 -9.28 -16.86
C TYR A 248 2.12 -9.05 -16.29
N PHE A 249 2.53 -7.80 -16.05
CA PHE A 249 3.80 -7.49 -15.39
C PHE A 249 3.90 -8.19 -14.02
N PHE A 250 2.92 -8.02 -13.15
CA PHE A 250 2.96 -8.64 -11.81
C PHE A 250 2.87 -10.16 -11.87
N VAL A 251 2.03 -10.72 -12.74
CA VAL A 251 1.92 -12.17 -12.90
C VAL A 251 3.23 -12.79 -13.41
N LEU A 252 3.86 -12.17 -14.42
CA LEU A 252 5.15 -12.60 -14.95
C LEU A 252 6.22 -12.60 -13.86
N HIS A 253 6.33 -11.50 -13.10
CA HIS A 253 7.26 -11.42 -11.96
C HIS A 253 6.97 -12.48 -10.89
N GLY A 254 5.70 -12.80 -10.67
CA GLY A 254 5.27 -13.84 -9.73
C GLY A 254 5.71 -15.23 -10.14
N ILE A 255 5.55 -15.55 -11.42
CA ILE A 255 6.02 -16.81 -12.02
C ILE A 255 7.55 -16.88 -11.96
N CYS A 256 8.26 -15.80 -12.30
CA CYS A 256 9.72 -15.76 -12.21
C CYS A 256 10.21 -15.93 -10.77
N MET A 257 9.56 -15.31 -9.78
CA MET A 257 9.87 -15.51 -8.37
C MET A 257 9.59 -16.95 -7.91
N ALA A 258 8.48 -17.55 -8.35
CA ALA A 258 8.15 -18.95 -8.05
C ALA A 258 9.20 -19.90 -8.64
N PHE A 259 9.61 -19.67 -9.89
CA PHE A 259 10.71 -20.40 -10.52
C PHE A 259 12.01 -20.24 -9.74
N GLU A 260 12.34 -19.01 -9.33
CA GLU A 260 13.50 -18.71 -8.49
C GLU A 260 13.47 -19.47 -7.16
N MET A 261 12.30 -19.59 -6.51
CA MET A 261 12.12 -20.38 -5.28
C MET A 261 12.38 -21.87 -5.51
N VAL A 262 11.87 -22.43 -6.61
CA VAL A 262 12.04 -23.84 -6.96
C VAL A 262 13.50 -24.13 -7.29
N VAL A 263 14.13 -23.31 -8.14
CA VAL A 263 15.54 -23.46 -8.51
C VAL A 263 16.44 -23.37 -7.29
N LYS A 264 16.29 -22.34 -6.44
CA LYS A 264 17.09 -22.21 -5.21
C LYS A 264 16.93 -23.41 -4.30
N ARG A 265 15.72 -23.93 -4.15
CA ARG A 265 15.45 -25.12 -3.34
C ARG A 265 16.09 -26.38 -3.93
N SER A 266 16.00 -26.56 -5.24
CA SER A 266 16.62 -27.69 -5.94
C SER A 266 18.14 -27.63 -5.84
N TRP A 267 18.76 -26.48 -6.16
CA TRP A 267 20.22 -26.30 -6.12
C TRP A 267 20.81 -26.63 -4.75
N VAL A 268 20.19 -26.12 -3.68
CA VAL A 268 20.63 -26.38 -2.31
C VAL A 268 20.49 -27.86 -1.95
N ARG A 269 19.41 -28.52 -2.39
CA ARG A 269 19.17 -29.94 -2.08
C ARG A 269 20.02 -30.92 -2.89
N THR A 270 20.25 -30.64 -4.18
CA THR A 270 20.90 -31.60 -5.09
C THR A 270 22.40 -31.40 -5.20
N LEU A 271 22.87 -30.15 -5.12
CA LEU A 271 24.26 -29.79 -5.45
C LEU A 271 25.00 -29.16 -4.26
N GLY A 272 24.32 -28.81 -3.16
CA GLY A 272 24.93 -28.14 -2.01
C GLY A 272 25.55 -26.77 -2.34
N TRP A 273 25.27 -26.21 -3.52
CA TRP A 273 25.85 -24.96 -3.99
C TRP A 273 25.25 -23.76 -3.26
N SER A 274 26.11 -22.77 -2.98
CA SER A 274 25.71 -21.48 -2.44
C SER A 274 25.00 -20.62 -3.49
N THR A 275 24.28 -19.60 -3.03
CA THR A 275 23.59 -18.64 -3.89
C THR A 275 24.55 -17.94 -4.85
N LEU A 276 24.11 -17.68 -6.09
CA LEU A 276 24.86 -16.91 -7.09
C LEU A 276 25.50 -15.64 -6.49
N HIS A 277 26.76 -15.40 -6.84
CA HIS A 277 27.52 -14.27 -6.32
C HIS A 277 26.79 -12.94 -6.58
N PRO A 278 26.75 -11.98 -5.61
CA PRO A 278 26.02 -10.72 -5.75
C PRO A 278 26.37 -9.92 -7.00
N VAL A 279 27.64 -9.94 -7.41
CA VAL A 279 28.15 -9.24 -8.60
C VAL A 279 27.46 -9.69 -9.89
N ILE A 280 27.01 -10.96 -9.97
CA ILE A 280 26.31 -11.50 -11.14
C ILE A 280 24.80 -11.36 -10.95
N SER A 281 24.30 -11.70 -9.77
CA SER A 281 22.87 -11.76 -9.49
C SER A 281 22.19 -10.38 -9.46
N VAL A 282 22.88 -9.33 -9.00
CA VAL A 282 22.34 -7.96 -8.95
C VAL A 282 22.12 -7.38 -10.36
N PRO A 283 23.12 -7.33 -11.27
CA PRO A 283 22.90 -6.86 -12.63
C PRO A 283 21.83 -7.66 -13.37
N LEU A 284 21.81 -8.98 -13.21
CA LEU A 284 20.79 -9.83 -13.83
C LEU A 284 19.37 -9.48 -13.33
N THR A 285 19.20 -9.35 -12.02
CA THR A 285 17.91 -9.01 -11.40
C THR A 285 17.46 -7.62 -11.83
N LEU A 286 18.34 -6.62 -11.78
CA LEU A 286 18.03 -5.25 -12.17
C LEU A 286 17.78 -5.12 -13.67
N GLY A 287 18.56 -5.79 -14.51
CA GLY A 287 18.37 -5.81 -15.96
C GLY A 287 16.98 -6.37 -16.32
N PHE A 288 16.62 -7.52 -15.74
CA PHE A 288 15.28 -8.09 -15.92
C PHE A 288 14.18 -7.14 -15.45
N LEU A 289 14.34 -6.53 -14.27
CA LEU A 289 13.38 -5.56 -13.72
C LEU A 289 13.22 -4.36 -14.65
N LEU A 290 14.31 -3.76 -15.12
CA LEU A 290 14.28 -2.57 -15.97
C LEU A 290 13.62 -2.86 -17.31
N VAL A 291 13.99 -3.95 -17.97
CA VAL A 291 13.42 -4.34 -19.26
C VAL A 291 11.92 -4.59 -19.11
N THR A 292 11.51 -5.45 -18.18
CA THR A 292 10.09 -5.77 -17.99
C THR A 292 9.26 -4.57 -17.53
N SER A 293 9.80 -3.72 -16.66
CA SER A 293 9.11 -2.52 -16.18
C SER A 293 8.96 -1.49 -17.29
N TYR A 294 9.97 -1.33 -18.15
CA TYR A 294 9.90 -0.42 -19.29
C TYR A 294 8.71 -0.77 -20.19
N TRP A 295 8.62 -2.04 -20.62
CA TRP A 295 7.59 -2.49 -21.55
C TRP A 295 6.18 -2.56 -20.95
N LEU A 296 6.05 -3.14 -19.76
CA LEU A 296 4.73 -3.50 -19.21
C LEU A 296 4.22 -2.53 -18.14
N LEU A 297 5.01 -1.54 -17.73
CA LEU A 297 4.59 -0.52 -16.77
C LEU A 297 4.80 0.90 -17.33
N VAL A 298 6.01 1.26 -17.76
CA VAL A 298 6.33 2.64 -18.18
C VAL A 298 5.62 3.03 -19.48
N LEU A 299 5.64 2.19 -20.52
CA LEU A 299 4.94 2.48 -21.77
C LEU A 299 3.42 2.64 -21.59
N PRO A 300 2.71 1.79 -20.80
CA PRO A 300 1.33 2.06 -20.40
C PRO A 300 1.15 3.42 -19.71
N VAL A 301 2.00 3.79 -18.74
CA VAL A 301 1.91 5.11 -18.08
C VAL A 301 2.09 6.24 -19.09
N TRP A 302 3.04 6.10 -20.00
CA TRP A 302 3.31 7.10 -21.02
C TRP A 302 2.11 7.32 -21.95
N ARG A 303 1.45 6.24 -22.38
CA ARG A 303 0.24 6.33 -23.23
C ARG A 303 -0.90 7.11 -22.58
N ILE A 304 -1.01 7.05 -21.26
CA ILE A 304 -2.05 7.76 -20.52
C ILE A 304 -1.59 9.14 -20.01
N SER A 305 -0.33 9.49 -20.23
CA SER A 305 0.23 10.76 -19.78
C SER A 305 -0.45 11.92 -20.52
N GLY A 306 -0.91 12.93 -19.78
CA GLY A 306 -1.63 14.08 -20.33
C GLY A 306 -3.16 13.96 -20.39
N MET A 307 -3.74 12.78 -20.07
CA MET A 307 -5.20 12.65 -20.04
C MET A 307 -5.84 13.40 -18.88
N ARG A 308 -6.89 14.16 -19.19
CA ARG A 308 -7.79 14.82 -18.24
C ARG A 308 -9.15 14.14 -18.28
N CYS A 309 -9.80 14.06 -17.14
CA CYS A 309 -11.16 13.52 -17.07
C CYS A 309 -12.14 14.67 -17.24
N ASP A 310 -13.12 14.50 -18.12
CA ASP A 310 -14.25 15.41 -18.18
C ASP A 310 -15.06 15.28 -16.88
N VAL A 311 -15.44 16.43 -16.31
CA VAL A 311 -16.15 16.57 -15.02
C VAL A 311 -17.64 16.54 -15.24
#